data_AF-A0A7J6USN9-F1
#
_entry.id   AF-A0A7J6USN9-F1
#
_cell.length_a   1.000
_cell.length_b   1.000
_cell.length_c   1.000
_cell.angle_alpha   90.00
_cell.angle_beta   90.00
_cell.angle_gamma   90.00
#
_symmetry.space_group_name_H-M   'P 1'
#
loop_
_entity.id
_entity.type
_entity.pdbx_description
1 polymer ?
#
loop_
_entity_poly.entity_id
_entity_poly.type
_entity_poly.pdbx_seq_one_letter_code
_entity_poly.pdbx_strand_id
1 'polypeptide(L)'
;MVGQYATEISYAQGYVIYRVRVRRGGRKRPVPKGIVYGKPTNQGITQLKFQRNKRSVAEERAGRKLGGLKVLNSYWINEDSTYKYFEIILVDAAHNAIRNDPRINWICKPVHKHRELRGLTSAGKKYRGLRGRGHLHTKARPSRRATWKRNNTLSLRRYR
;
A
#
# COMPACT_ATOMS: atom_id res chain seq x y z
N MET A 1 -4.46 -16.88 14.28
CA MET A 1 -3.05 -16.58 14.58
C MET A 1 -2.62 -15.12 14.41
N VAL A 2 -3.13 -14.30 13.46
CA VAL A 2 -2.66 -12.88 13.34
C VAL A 2 -3.23 -11.94 14.42
N GLY A 3 -4.42 -12.24 14.96
CA GLY A 3 -5.07 -11.42 15.99
C GLY A 3 -4.35 -11.37 17.34
N GLN A 4 -3.60 -12.43 17.70
CA GLN A 4 -2.84 -12.48 18.97
C GLN A 4 -1.63 -11.53 18.99
N TYR A 5 -0.98 -11.29 17.84
CA TYR A 5 0.19 -10.40 17.76
C TYR A 5 -0.15 -8.92 17.90
N ALA A 6 -1.38 -8.51 17.60
CA ALA A 6 -1.78 -7.11 17.75
C ALA A 6 -2.02 -6.74 19.21
N THR A 7 -2.56 -7.67 20.00
CA THR A 7 -2.71 -7.53 21.45
C THR A 7 -1.37 -7.42 22.18
N GLU A 8 -0.32 -8.09 21.71
CA GLU A 8 1.02 -7.90 22.29
C GLU A 8 1.61 -6.52 21.98
N ILE A 9 1.32 -5.96 20.79
CA ILE A 9 1.81 -4.63 20.38
C ILE A 9 1.05 -3.49 21.08
N SER A 10 -0.22 -3.68 21.42
CA SER A 10 -1.04 -2.62 22.03
C SER A 10 -0.58 -2.19 23.43
N TYR A 11 0.18 -3.03 24.14
CA TYR A 11 0.72 -2.68 25.46
C TYR A 11 2.07 -1.93 25.39
N ALA A 12 2.68 -1.83 24.20
CA ALA A 12 3.94 -1.13 24.02
C ALA A 12 3.73 0.38 23.76
N GLN A 13 4.51 1.22 24.42
CA GLN A 13 4.45 2.67 24.24
C GLN A 13 4.85 3.11 22.82
N GLY A 14 4.16 4.12 22.28
CA GLY A 14 4.44 4.67 20.94
C GLY A 14 3.80 3.91 19.77
N TYR A 15 2.98 2.89 20.04
CA TYR A 15 2.16 2.21 19.04
C TYR A 15 0.70 2.65 19.13
N VAL A 16 0.04 2.79 17.98
CA VAL A 16 -1.37 3.17 17.88
C VAL A 16 -2.07 2.23 16.92
N ILE A 17 -3.19 1.65 17.34
CA ILE A 17 -4.04 0.80 16.50
C ILE A 17 -5.24 1.63 16.04
N TYR A 18 -5.43 1.74 14.72
CA TYR A 18 -6.53 2.50 14.13
C TYR A 18 -7.39 1.62 13.23
N ARG A 19 -8.69 1.55 13.52
CA ARG A 19 -9.64 0.76 12.72
C ARG A 19 -10.18 1.59 11.55
N VAL A 20 -10.08 1.05 10.34
CA VAL A 20 -10.56 1.69 9.11
C VAL A 20 -11.52 0.77 8.36
N ARG A 21 -12.67 1.34 7.97
CA ARG A 21 -13.61 0.70 7.04
C ARG A 21 -13.33 1.09 5.59
N VAL A 22 -13.43 0.13 4.68
CA VAL A 22 -13.33 0.33 3.22
C VAL A 22 -14.48 -0.37 2.52
N ARG A 23 -15.19 0.35 1.63
CA ARG A 23 -16.33 -0.20 0.89
C ARG A 23 -15.91 -1.38 0.01
N ARG A 24 -16.74 -2.42 -0.01
CA ARG A 24 -16.64 -3.60 -0.88
C ARG A 24 -17.04 -3.26 -2.32
N GLY A 25 -16.95 -4.25 -3.20
CA GLY A 25 -17.19 -4.06 -4.64
C GLY A 25 -15.96 -3.65 -5.45
N GLY A 26 -16.20 -3.41 -6.75
CA GLY A 26 -15.23 -2.93 -7.74
C GLY A 26 -15.10 -1.40 -7.74
N ARG A 27 -14.47 -0.86 -8.79
CA ARG A 27 -14.30 0.59 -8.97
C ARG A 27 -15.06 1.03 -10.21
N LYS A 28 -16.16 1.77 -10.02
CA LYS A 28 -16.80 2.51 -11.10
C LYS A 28 -15.84 3.58 -11.63
N ARG A 29 -15.68 3.69 -12.95
CA ARG A 29 -14.93 4.81 -13.55
C ARG A 29 -15.64 6.13 -13.25
N PRO A 30 -14.94 7.17 -12.75
CA PRO A 30 -15.53 8.47 -12.51
C PRO A 30 -15.63 9.25 -13.84
N VAL A 31 -16.68 9.01 -14.61
CA VAL A 31 -16.98 9.79 -15.83
C VAL A 31 -18.41 10.36 -15.77
N PRO A 32 -18.63 11.61 -16.18
CA PRO A 32 -19.97 12.18 -16.26
C PRO A 32 -20.88 11.34 -17.15
N LYS A 33 -22.09 11.02 -16.67
CA LYS A 33 -23.11 10.24 -17.39
C LYS A 33 -22.66 8.86 -17.91
N GLY A 34 -21.49 8.36 -17.51
CA GLY A 34 -20.94 7.12 -18.06
C GLY A 34 -20.31 7.26 -19.46
N ILE A 35 -20.16 8.46 -20.00
CA ILE A 35 -19.70 8.66 -21.38
C ILE A 35 -18.16 8.60 -21.43
N VAL A 36 -17.63 7.76 -22.33
CA VAL A 36 -16.18 7.64 -22.59
C VAL A 36 -15.96 7.72 -24.09
N TYR A 37 -15.16 8.71 -24.53
CA TYR A 37 -14.79 8.89 -25.94
C TYR A 37 -13.56 8.06 -26.33
N GLY A 38 -13.40 7.84 -27.64
CA GLY A 38 -12.24 7.16 -28.24
C GLY A 38 -12.46 5.67 -28.48
N LYS A 39 -11.35 4.92 -28.52
CA LYS A 39 -11.33 3.50 -28.94
C LYS A 39 -12.26 2.63 -28.06
N PRO A 40 -13.01 1.67 -28.66
CA PRO A 40 -13.93 0.79 -27.93
C PRO A 40 -13.33 0.06 -26.73
N THR A 41 -12.05 -0.31 -26.80
CA THR A 41 -11.32 -0.99 -25.72
C THR A 41 -11.30 -0.22 -24.39
N ASN A 42 -11.47 1.11 -24.44
CA ASN A 42 -11.42 1.96 -23.27
C ASN A 42 -12.81 2.27 -22.68
N GLN A 43 -13.91 1.82 -23.29
CA GLN A 43 -15.27 2.25 -22.93
C GLN A 43 -15.81 1.64 -21.62
N GLY A 44 -15.16 0.64 -21.02
CA GLY A 44 -15.65 -0.03 -19.80
C GLY A 44 -15.78 0.89 -18.56
N ILE A 45 -16.87 0.72 -17.80
CA ILE A 45 -17.22 1.59 -16.66
C ILE A 45 -17.34 0.82 -15.34
N THR A 46 -18.21 -0.18 -15.26
CA THR A 46 -18.66 -0.83 -14.01
C THR A 46 -17.83 -2.04 -13.61
N GLN A 47 -17.40 -2.84 -14.58
CA GLN A 47 -16.66 -4.09 -14.35
C GLN A 47 -15.17 -3.85 -14.06
N LEU A 48 -14.72 -2.60 -13.95
CA LEU A 48 -13.33 -2.28 -13.65
C LEU A 48 -13.00 -2.62 -12.19
N LYS A 49 -11.88 -3.32 -12.00
CA LYS A 49 -11.31 -3.65 -10.70
C LYS A 49 -10.21 -2.64 -10.36
N PHE A 50 -10.12 -2.23 -9.11
CA PHE A 50 -9.04 -1.36 -8.68
C PHE A 50 -7.71 -2.13 -8.63
N GLN A 51 -6.63 -1.53 -9.14
CA GLN A 51 -5.32 -2.19 -9.19
C GLN A 51 -4.72 -2.43 -7.79
N ARG A 52 -5.01 -1.56 -6.82
CA ARG A 52 -4.54 -1.71 -5.43
C ARG A 52 -5.55 -2.51 -4.63
N ASN A 53 -5.06 -3.28 -3.66
CA ASN A 53 -5.92 -4.04 -2.76
C ASN A 53 -6.62 -3.11 -1.74
N LYS A 54 -7.76 -3.57 -1.20
CA LYS A 54 -8.56 -2.79 -0.22
C LYS A 54 -7.79 -2.50 1.08
N ARG A 55 -6.88 -3.39 1.48
CA ARG A 55 -6.00 -3.21 2.65
C ARG A 55 -5.04 -2.03 2.47
N SER A 56 -4.42 -1.88 1.30
CA SER A 56 -3.58 -0.73 0.94
C SER A 56 -4.40 0.56 0.95
N VAL A 57 -5.63 0.52 0.44
CA VAL A 57 -6.53 1.69 0.51
C VAL A 57 -6.85 2.06 1.95
N ALA A 58 -7.02 1.09 2.85
CA ALA A 58 -7.24 1.33 4.28
C ALA A 58 -6.01 1.98 4.93
N GLU A 59 -4.81 1.46 4.65
CA GLU A 59 -3.54 2.02 5.13
C GLU A 59 -3.36 3.48 4.65
N GLU A 60 -3.64 3.77 3.38
CA GLU A 60 -3.55 5.13 2.84
C GLU A 60 -4.56 6.10 3.46
N ARG A 61 -5.78 5.63 3.77
CA ARG A 61 -6.79 6.45 4.48
C ARG A 61 -6.31 6.81 5.89
N ALA A 62 -5.75 5.84 6.62
CA ALA A 62 -5.18 6.07 7.95
C ALA A 62 -4.00 7.04 7.88
N GLY A 63 -3.02 6.79 6.99
CA GLY A 63 -1.82 7.63 6.87
C GLY A 63 -2.10 9.07 6.42
N ARG A 64 -3.15 9.30 5.63
CA ARG A 64 -3.59 10.67 5.27
C ARG A 64 -4.28 11.39 6.42
N LYS A 65 -5.08 10.66 7.22
CA LYS A 65 -5.80 11.25 8.36
C LYS A 65 -4.85 11.51 9.54
N LEU A 66 -3.87 10.63 9.75
CA LEU A 66 -2.93 10.63 10.87
C LEU A 66 -1.51 10.92 10.37
N GLY A 67 -1.30 12.12 9.80
CA GLY A 67 -0.03 12.49 9.16
C GLY A 67 1.18 12.55 10.10
N GLY A 68 0.96 12.74 11.41
CA GLY A 68 2.02 12.73 12.42
C GLY A 68 2.57 11.33 12.72
N LEU A 69 1.84 10.27 12.35
CA LEU A 69 2.20 8.88 12.62
C LEU A 69 2.70 8.17 11.36
N LYS A 70 3.46 7.10 11.54
CA LYS A 70 3.97 6.27 10.44
C LYS A 70 3.27 4.91 10.41
N VAL A 71 2.72 4.54 9.27
CA VAL A 71 2.09 3.23 9.08
C VAL A 71 3.16 2.13 9.04
N LEU A 72 3.08 1.19 9.97
CA LEU A 72 3.92 0.01 10.02
C LEU A 72 3.36 -1.07 9.10
N ASN A 73 2.15 -1.55 9.42
CA ASN A 73 1.43 -2.59 8.70
C ASN A 73 -0.06 -2.57 9.08
N SER A 74 -0.83 -3.55 8.63
CA SER A 74 -2.26 -3.69 8.94
C SER A 74 -2.69 -5.15 8.97
N TYR A 75 -3.91 -5.45 9.39
CA TYR A 75 -4.51 -6.78 9.26
C TYR A 75 -6.03 -6.68 9.09
N TRP A 76 -6.63 -7.78 8.59
CA TRP A 76 -8.08 -7.89 8.42
C TRP A 76 -8.70 -8.35 9.73
N ILE A 77 -9.87 -7.80 10.06
CA ILE A 77 -10.62 -8.12 11.28
C ILE A 77 -11.93 -8.79 10.93
N ASN A 78 -12.74 -8.12 10.11
CA ASN A 78 -14.10 -8.54 9.80
C ASN A 78 -14.54 -7.98 8.44
N GLU A 79 -15.61 -8.53 7.89
CA GLU A 79 -16.30 -8.02 6.72
C GLU A 79 -17.81 -8.18 6.83
N ASP A 80 -18.54 -7.18 6.36
CA ASP A 80 -19.99 -7.22 6.19
C ASP A 80 -20.34 -7.21 4.69
N SER A 81 -21.63 -7.11 4.33
CA SER A 81 -22.06 -7.05 2.92
C SER A 81 -21.47 -5.86 2.15
N THR A 82 -21.24 -4.73 2.82
CA THR A 82 -20.93 -3.43 2.22
C THR A 82 -19.48 -2.96 2.47
N TYR A 83 -18.83 -3.40 3.54
CA TYR A 83 -17.55 -2.92 4.05
C TYR A 83 -16.63 -4.05 4.50
N LYS A 84 -15.32 -3.80 4.38
CA LYS A 84 -14.27 -4.58 5.03
C LYS A 84 -13.60 -3.71 6.08
N TYR A 85 -13.31 -4.29 7.23
CA TYR A 85 -12.66 -3.64 8.36
C TYR A 85 -11.22 -4.12 8.48
N PHE A 86 -10.32 -3.17 8.64
CA PHE A 86 -8.90 -3.42 8.86
C PHE A 86 -8.42 -2.63 10.07
N GLU A 87 -7.51 -3.21 10.82
CA GLU A 87 -6.77 -2.52 11.87
C GLU A 87 -5.38 -2.20 11.31
N ILE A 88 -5.03 -0.92 11.39
CA ILE A 88 -3.76 -0.38 10.92
C ILE A 88 -2.91 -0.13 12.15
N ILE A 89 -1.70 -0.67 12.15
CA ILE A 89 -0.68 -0.46 13.18
C ILE A 89 0.13 0.75 12.75
N LEU A 90 0.04 1.81 13.54
CA LEU A 90 0.76 3.06 13.40
C LEU A 90 1.79 3.18 14.51
N VAL A 91 2.85 3.94 14.22
CA VAL A 91 3.94 4.20 15.16
C VAL A 91 4.17 5.69 15.23
N ASP A 92 4.29 6.22 16.44
CA ASP A 92 4.76 7.58 16.66
C ASP A 92 6.28 7.64 16.61
N ALA A 93 6.82 8.35 15.61
CA ALA A 93 8.25 8.50 15.42
C ALA A 93 8.90 9.51 16.40
N ALA A 94 8.09 10.34 17.08
CA ALA A 94 8.56 11.30 18.08
C ALA A 94 8.73 10.67 19.47
N HIS A 95 8.06 9.54 19.73
CA HIS A 95 8.09 8.89 21.04
C HIS A 95 9.46 8.24 21.35
N ASN A 96 10.02 8.51 22.54
CA ASN A 96 11.34 8.02 22.95
C ASN A 96 11.46 6.49 22.94
N ALA A 97 10.44 5.76 23.39
CA ALA A 97 10.39 4.30 23.32
C ALA A 97 10.66 3.76 21.90
N ILE A 98 10.13 4.40 20.86
CA ILE A 98 10.34 4.01 19.46
C ILE A 98 11.72 4.44 18.96
N ARG A 99 12.20 5.61 19.38
CA ARG A 99 13.51 6.14 18.96
C ARG A 99 14.68 5.32 19.53
N ASN A 100 14.54 4.89 20.78
CA ASN A 100 15.58 4.18 21.52
C ASN A 100 15.56 2.66 21.25
N ASP A 101 14.45 2.09 20.78
CA ASP A 101 14.38 0.67 20.45
C ASP A 101 15.08 0.35 19.11
N PRO A 102 16.21 -0.41 19.12
CA PRO A 102 16.96 -0.74 17.91
C PRO A 102 16.17 -1.60 16.90
N ARG A 103 15.08 -2.26 17.31
CA ARG A 103 14.28 -3.13 16.44
C ARG A 103 13.36 -2.32 15.52
N ILE A 104 12.87 -1.16 15.97
CA ILE A 104 11.87 -0.36 15.24
C ILE A 104 12.37 1.03 14.84
N ASN A 105 13.40 1.58 15.48
CA ASN A 105 13.86 2.95 15.26
C ASN A 105 14.22 3.29 13.79
N TRP A 106 14.44 2.28 12.94
CA TRP A 106 14.57 2.46 11.49
C TRP A 106 13.39 3.26 10.93
N ILE A 107 12.17 3.05 11.45
CA ILE A 107 10.96 3.74 10.98
C ILE A 107 11.03 5.25 11.24
N CYS A 108 11.81 5.71 12.23
CA CYS A 108 11.94 7.13 12.58
C CYS A 108 12.68 7.93 11.50
N LYS A 109 13.52 7.29 10.68
CA LYS A 109 14.24 7.98 9.59
C LYS A 109 13.26 8.65 8.59
N PRO A 110 13.62 9.81 8.01
CA PRO A 110 12.73 10.57 7.13
C PRO A 110 12.38 9.82 5.84
N VAL A 111 13.24 8.91 5.36
CA VAL A 111 13.00 8.07 4.18
C VAL A 111 11.78 7.15 4.32
N HIS A 112 11.31 6.93 5.55
CA HIS A 112 10.14 6.10 5.89
C HIS A 112 8.86 6.90 6.13
N LYS A 113 8.82 8.20 5.77
CA LYS A 113 7.55 8.95 5.70
C LYS A 113 6.62 8.35 4.64
N HIS A 114 5.33 8.29 4.93
CA HIS A 114 4.29 7.84 3.98
C HIS A 114 4.63 6.58 3.16
N ARG A 115 4.99 5.50 3.85
CA ARG A 115 5.31 4.19 3.22
C ARG A 115 4.10 3.56 2.55
N GLU A 116 2.92 3.77 3.12
CA GLU A 116 1.62 3.35 2.63
C GLU A 116 1.31 3.95 1.26
N LEU A 117 1.53 5.26 1.07
CA LEU A 117 1.30 5.95 -0.20
C LEU A 117 2.25 5.50 -1.31
N ARG A 118 3.45 5.06 -0.94
CA ARG A 118 4.47 4.53 -1.88
C ARG A 118 4.36 3.01 -2.10
N GLY A 119 3.41 2.35 -1.44
CA GLY A 119 3.24 0.89 -1.55
C GLY A 119 4.44 0.10 -1.02
N LEU A 120 5.05 0.55 0.08
CA LEU A 120 6.17 -0.13 0.76
C LEU A 120 5.73 -1.03 1.93
N THR A 121 4.46 -0.93 2.34
CA THR A 121 3.82 -1.83 3.31
C THR A 121 3.67 -3.25 2.72
N SER A 122 3.34 -4.23 3.57
CA SER A 122 3.13 -5.61 3.10
C SER A 122 1.97 -5.71 2.10
N ALA A 123 0.91 -4.92 2.31
CA ALA A 123 -0.21 -4.81 1.37
C ALA A 123 0.22 -4.15 0.05
N GLY A 124 1.05 -3.11 0.13
CA GLY A 124 1.62 -2.42 -1.02
C GLY A 124 2.48 -3.34 -1.89
N LYS A 125 3.42 -4.06 -1.26
CA LYS A 125 4.30 -5.03 -1.94
C LYS A 125 3.52 -6.15 -2.62
N LYS A 126 2.38 -6.57 -2.06
CA LYS A 126 1.50 -7.60 -2.66
C LYS A 126 0.97 -7.16 -4.03
N TYR A 127 0.32 -5.99 -4.11
CA TYR A 127 -0.27 -5.53 -5.39
C TYR A 127 0.81 -5.18 -6.43
N ARG A 128 1.99 -4.75 -5.98
CA ARG A 128 3.14 -4.48 -6.85
C ARG A 128 3.78 -5.74 -7.45
N GLY A 129 3.34 -6.94 -7.05
CA GLY A 129 3.90 -8.21 -7.52
C GLY A 129 5.29 -8.53 -6.95
N LEU A 130 5.64 -7.94 -5.80
CA LEU A 130 7.00 -8.06 -5.21
C LEU A 130 7.15 -9.20 -4.21
N ARG A 131 6.05 -9.91 -3.88
CA ARG A 131 6.09 -11.07 -2.97
C ARG A 131 6.77 -12.29 -3.58
N GLY A 132 6.61 -12.51 -4.90
CA GLY A 132 7.29 -13.60 -5.59
C GLY A 132 8.65 -13.18 -6.16
N ARG A 133 9.47 -14.19 -6.47
CA ARG A 133 10.80 -14.08 -7.07
C ARG A 133 10.90 -15.05 -8.27
N GLY A 134 11.97 -14.95 -9.05
CA GLY A 134 12.21 -15.81 -10.22
C GLY A 134 11.58 -15.28 -11.52
N HIS A 135 11.54 -16.15 -12.53
CA HIS A 135 11.20 -15.82 -13.92
C HIS A 135 9.85 -15.08 -14.10
N LEU A 136 8.80 -15.47 -13.37
CA LEU A 136 7.47 -14.84 -13.40
C LEU A 136 7.45 -13.39 -12.87
N HIS A 137 8.46 -12.98 -12.11
CA HIS A 137 8.50 -11.67 -11.44
C HIS A 137 9.54 -10.72 -12.02
N THR A 138 10.25 -11.10 -13.08
CA THR A 138 11.32 -10.31 -13.71
C THR A 138 10.82 -8.93 -14.16
N LYS A 139 9.63 -8.86 -14.77
CA LYS A 139 9.03 -7.60 -15.25
C LYS A 139 8.52 -6.68 -14.13
N ALA A 140 8.43 -7.17 -12.89
CA ALA A 140 8.00 -6.38 -11.74
C ALA A 140 9.18 -5.79 -10.94
N ARG A 141 10.43 -6.19 -11.20
CA ARG A 141 11.61 -5.84 -10.37
C ARG A 141 12.59 -4.91 -11.12
N PRO A 142 13.05 -3.80 -10.50
CA PRO A 142 12.73 -3.33 -9.14
C PRO A 142 11.35 -2.67 -9.02
N SER A 143 10.81 -2.18 -10.14
CA SER A 143 9.41 -1.77 -10.30
C SER A 143 9.04 -1.90 -11.78
N ARG A 144 7.75 -2.09 -12.10
CA ARG A 144 7.27 -2.19 -13.50
C ARG A 144 7.75 -1.02 -14.38
N ARG A 145 7.69 0.22 -13.86
CA ARG A 145 8.17 1.42 -14.57
C ARG A 145 9.67 1.41 -14.78
N ALA A 146 10.45 1.03 -13.76
CA ALA A 146 11.90 0.96 -13.88
C ALA A 146 12.34 -0.09 -14.92
N THR A 147 11.68 -1.26 -14.94
CA THR A 147 11.95 -2.30 -15.94
C THR A 147 11.56 -1.86 -17.34
N TRP A 148 10.39 -1.22 -17.50
CA TRP A 148 9.97 -0.67 -18.79
C TRP A 148 10.97 0.38 -19.29
N LYS A 149 11.39 1.32 -18.44
CA LYS A 149 12.39 2.34 -18.80
C LYS A 149 13.68 1.67 -19.26
N ARG A 150 14.23 0.71 -18.51
CA ARG A 150 15.47 0.01 -18.88
C ARG A 150 15.38 -0.63 -20.27
N ASN A 151 14.28 -1.30 -20.58
CA ASN A 151 14.15 -2.06 -21.83
C ASN A 151 13.83 -1.19 -23.05
N ASN A 152 13.22 -0.02 -22.84
CA ASN A 152 12.78 0.88 -23.92
C ASN A 152 13.68 2.12 -24.06
N THR A 153 14.68 2.28 -23.19
CA THR A 153 15.66 3.37 -23.34
C THR A 153 16.64 2.98 -24.43
N LEU A 154 16.73 3.82 -25.48
CA LEU A 154 17.74 3.68 -26.51
C LEU A 154 19.14 3.84 -25.89
N SER A 155 19.98 2.82 -26.04
CA SER A 155 21.36 2.84 -25.56
C SER A 155 22.30 3.12 -26.72
N LEU A 156 22.83 4.35 -26.78
CA LEU A 156 23.85 4.75 -27.76
C LEU A 156 25.21 4.71 -27.07
N ARG A 157 26.01 3.70 -27.39
CA ARG A 157 27.40 3.63 -26.91
C ARG A 157 28.22 4.70 -27.62
N ARG A 158 29.19 5.28 -26.90
CA ARG A 158 30.11 6.30 -27.43
C ARG A 158 30.89 5.81 -28.64
N TYR A 159 31.31 4.54 -28.60
CA TYR A 159 31.93 3.81 -29.70
C TYR A 159 31.15 2.51 -29.91
N ARG A 160 30.92 2.12 -31.16
CA ARG A 160 30.18 0.90 -31.54
C ARG A 160 31.14 -0.22 -31.87
#